data_AF-A0A6M8V062-F1
#
_entry.id   AF-A0A6M8V062-F1
#
_cell.length_a   1.000
_cell.length_b   1.000
_cell.length_c   1.000
_cell.angle_alpha   90.00
_cell.angle_beta   90.00
_cell.angle_gamma   90.00
#
_symmetry.space_group_name_H-M   'P 1'
#
loop_
_entity.id
_entity.type
_entity.pdbx_description
1 polymer ?
#
loop_
_entity_poly.entity_id
_entity_poly.type
_entity_poly.pdbx_seq_one_letter_code
_entity_poly.pdbx_strand_id
1 'polypeptide(L)'
;MKDYKLTGWQDFWKIFDELIALLQLDKKVMIIDEFKDAQKNVNGLTDGWYEFKFAFEKSLKSNRQHLTSEQNEIADFLITTLNKSLKNR
;
A
#
# COMPACT_ATOMS: atom_id res chain seq x y z
N MET A 1 10.58 10.58 10.89
CA MET A 1 10.08 9.91 9.66
C MET A 1 11.09 8.83 9.29
N LYS A 2 10.64 7.58 9.09
CA LYS A 2 11.50 6.53 8.53
C LYS A 2 11.83 6.91 7.09
N ASP A 3 13.12 6.93 6.76
CA ASP A 3 13.60 7.27 5.42
C ASP A 3 13.58 5.99 4.57
N TYR A 4 12.45 5.75 3.92
CA TYR A 4 12.26 4.58 3.08
C TYR A 4 13.03 4.73 1.77
N LYS A 5 14.09 3.93 1.59
CA LYS A 5 14.81 3.82 0.33
C LYS A 5 14.19 2.73 -0.54
N LEU A 6 13.76 3.12 -1.74
CA LEU A 6 13.22 2.20 -2.74
C LEU A 6 14.27 1.95 -3.83
N THR A 7 14.82 0.74 -3.88
CA THR A 7 15.70 0.32 -4.99
C THR A 7 14.96 -0.50 -6.04
N GLY A 8 13.74 -0.96 -5.73
CA GLY A 8 12.85 -1.66 -6.65
C GLY A 8 11.53 -2.08 -5.99
N TRP A 9 10.73 -2.84 -6.72
CA TRP A 9 9.42 -3.32 -6.25
C TRP A 9 9.49 -4.26 -5.04
N GLN A 10 10.62 -4.93 -4.82
CA GLN A 10 10.80 -5.76 -3.63
C GLN A 10 10.82 -4.91 -2.35
N ASP A 11 11.43 -3.72 -2.38
CA ASP A 11 11.45 -2.83 -1.22
C ASP A 11 10.07 -2.20 -0.99
N PHE A 12 9.32 -1.93 -2.07
CA PHE A 12 7.92 -1.53 -1.97
C PHE A 12 7.10 -2.56 -1.19
N TRP A 13 7.24 -3.86 -1.52
CA TRP A 13 6.50 -4.91 -0.83
C TRP A 13 6.92 -5.10 0.63
N LYS A 14 8.19 -4.90 0.97
CA LYS A 14 8.63 -4.92 2.39
C LYS A 14 7.93 -3.85 3.21
N ILE A 15 7.80 -2.64 2.67
CA ILE A 15 7.13 -1.52 3.35
C ILE A 15 5.62 -1.76 3.41
N PHE A 16 5.04 -2.37 2.38
CA PHE A 16 3.66 -2.81 2.41
C PHE A 16 3.42 -3.87 3.49
N ASP A 17 4.29 -4.87 3.62
CA ASP A 17 4.18 -5.88 4.67
C ASP A 17 4.40 -5.29 6.07
N GLU A 18 5.23 -4.24 6.22
CA GLU A 18 5.34 -3.46 7.45
C GLU A 18 4.01 -2.78 7.82
N LEU A 19 3.33 -2.16 6.85
CA LEU A 19 1.98 -1.61 7.06
C LEU A 19 1.00 -2.70 7.51
N ILE A 20 1.03 -3.87 6.87
CA ILE A 20 0.17 -5.00 7.25
C ILE A 20 0.48 -5.48 8.68
N ALA A 21 1.75 -5.58 9.07
CA ALA A 21 2.14 -5.94 10.42
C ALA A 21 1.61 -4.94 11.46
N LEU A 22 1.71 -3.63 11.18
CA LEU A 22 1.14 -2.60 12.05
C LEU A 22 -0.38 -2.70 12.17
N LEU A 23 -1.07 -2.99 11.07
CA LEU A 23 -2.52 -3.23 11.08
C LEU A 23 -2.88 -4.49 11.88
N GLN A 24 -2.04 -5.53 11.83
CA GLN A 24 -2.25 -6.77 12.59
C GLN A 24 -2.12 -6.52 14.09
N LEU A 25 -1.14 -5.72 14.52
CA LEU A 25 -0.98 -5.32 15.92
C LEU A 25 -2.23 -4.57 16.45
N ASP A 26 -2.82 -3.72 15.60
CA ASP A 26 -4.06 -3.00 15.90
C ASP A 26 -5.34 -3.83 15.68
N LYS A 27 -5.23 -5.11 15.28
CA LYS A 27 -6.35 -6.02 14.98
C LYS A 27 -7.31 -5.50 13.90
N LYS A 28 -6.78 -4.77 12.91
CA LYS A 28 -7.54 -4.18 11.79
C LYS A 28 -7.78 -5.18 10.65
N VAL A 29 -8.35 -6.33 10.98
CA VAL A 29 -8.48 -7.49 10.07
C VAL A 29 -9.17 -7.13 8.76
N MET A 30 -10.28 -6.39 8.80
CA MET A 30 -11.00 -6.01 7.57
C MET A 30 -10.15 -5.17 6.61
N ILE A 31 -9.35 -4.23 7.15
CA ILE A 31 -8.46 -3.38 6.34
C ILE A 31 -7.33 -4.22 5.73
N ILE A 32 -6.78 -5.15 6.51
CA ILE A 32 -5.76 -6.09 6.02
C ILE A 32 -6.31 -6.92 4.85
N ASP A 33 -7.51 -7.45 4.98
CA ASP A 33 -8.15 -8.26 3.94
C ASP A 33 -8.34 -7.43 2.66
N GLU A 34 -8.84 -6.20 2.76
CA GLU A 34 -8.98 -5.30 1.60
C GLU A 34 -7.62 -4.99 0.95
N PHE A 35 -6.58 -4.73 1.74
CA PHE A 35 -5.24 -4.43 1.23
C PHE A 35 -4.61 -5.65 0.56
N LYS A 36 -4.73 -6.83 1.18
CA LYS A 36 -4.23 -8.09 0.62
C LYS A 36 -5.03 -8.52 -0.61
N ASP A 37 -6.32 -8.21 -0.69
CA ASP A 37 -7.11 -8.45 -1.88
C ASP A 37 -6.67 -7.55 -3.04
N ALA A 38 -6.43 -6.26 -2.77
CA ALA A 38 -5.84 -5.36 -3.76
C ALA A 38 -4.49 -5.88 -4.30
N GLN A 39 -3.63 -6.41 -3.41
CA GLN A 39 -2.31 -6.95 -3.79
C GLN A 39 -2.41 -8.07 -4.85
N LYS A 40 -3.49 -8.86 -4.86
CA LYS A 40 -3.68 -9.97 -5.82
C LYS A 40 -3.80 -9.50 -7.28
N ASN A 41 -4.13 -8.23 -7.51
CA ASN A 41 -4.20 -7.68 -8.86
C ASN A 41 -2.82 -7.60 -9.53
N VAL A 42 -1.73 -7.60 -8.76
CA VAL A 42 -0.38 -7.53 -9.31
C VAL A 42 -0.01 -8.87 -9.95
N ASN A 43 -0.15 -8.92 -11.28
CA ASN A 43 0.09 -10.09 -12.13
C ASN A 43 1.47 -10.09 -12.82
N GLY A 44 2.37 -9.17 -12.42
CA GLY A 44 3.67 -8.96 -13.07
C GLY A 44 3.63 -8.07 -14.33
N LEU A 45 2.44 -7.66 -14.76
CA LEU A 45 2.22 -6.71 -15.84
C LEU A 45 1.83 -5.33 -15.30
N THR A 46 1.86 -4.33 -16.18
CA THR A 46 1.61 -2.92 -15.82
C THR A 46 0.16 -2.66 -15.44
N ASP A 47 -0.78 -3.29 -16.13
CA ASP A 47 -2.22 -3.24 -15.85
C ASP A 47 -2.51 -3.67 -14.41
N GLY A 48 -1.96 -4.81 -13.98
CA GLY A 48 -2.12 -5.29 -12.61
C GLY A 48 -1.62 -4.31 -11.55
N TRP A 49 -0.56 -3.54 -11.84
CA TRP A 49 -0.09 -2.48 -10.94
C TRP A 49 -1.03 -1.27 -10.87
N TYR A 50 -1.68 -0.89 -11.98
CA TYR A 50 -2.71 0.14 -11.96
C TYR A 50 -3.96 -0.34 -11.20
N GLU A 51 -4.40 -1.58 -11.42
CA GLU A 51 -5.53 -2.18 -10.71
C GLU A 51 -5.27 -2.26 -9.20
N PHE A 52 -4.09 -2.72 -8.79
CA PHE A 52 -3.65 -2.67 -7.41
C PHE A 52 -3.69 -1.25 -6.84
N LYS A 53 -3.11 -0.28 -7.56
CA LYS A 53 -3.12 1.12 -7.12
C LYS A 53 -4.55 1.62 -6.90
N PHE A 54 -5.46 1.38 -7.84
CA PHE A 54 -6.85 1.85 -7.73
C PHE A 54 -7.58 1.18 -6.55
N ALA A 55 -7.45 -0.13 -6.39
CA ALA A 55 -8.06 -0.87 -5.29
C ALA A 55 -7.50 -0.42 -3.92
N PHE A 56 -6.19 -0.30 -3.82
CA PHE A 56 -5.51 0.16 -2.61
C PHE A 56 -5.88 1.60 -2.24
N GLU A 57 -5.87 2.52 -3.21
CA GLU A 57 -6.26 3.92 -2.98
C GLU A 57 -7.74 4.05 -2.55
N LYS A 58 -8.63 3.22 -3.12
CA LYS A 58 -10.04 3.18 -2.75
C LYS A 58 -10.21 2.69 -1.30
N SER A 59 -9.59 1.57 -0.95
CA SER A 59 -9.64 1.02 0.42
C SER A 59 -9.06 2.00 1.44
N LEU A 60 -7.94 2.65 1.11
CA LEU A 60 -7.33 3.67 1.95
C LEU A 60 -8.27 4.86 2.21
N LYS A 61 -8.93 5.37 1.17
CA LYS A 61 -9.91 6.47 1.30
C LYS A 61 -11.07 6.09 2.22
N SER A 62 -11.56 4.87 2.12
CA SER A 62 -12.65 4.37 2.98
C SER A 62 -12.22 4.15 4.43
N ASN A 63 -10.95 3.82 4.68
CA ASN A 63 -10.46 3.41 6.00
C ASN A 63 -9.55 4.41 6.70
N ARG A 64 -9.21 5.53 6.05
CA ARG A 64 -8.25 6.55 6.52
C ARG A 64 -8.44 6.99 7.97
N GLN A 65 -9.69 7.20 8.38
CA GLN A 65 -10.04 7.60 9.74
C GLN A 65 -9.80 6.51 10.81
N HIS A 66 -9.70 5.26 10.39
CA HIS A 66 -9.44 4.10 11.25
C HIS A 66 -7.96 3.77 11.33
N LEU A 67 -7.11 4.38 10.51
CA LEU A 67 -5.66 4.21 10.53
C LEU A 67 -5.00 5.15 11.55
N THR A 68 -3.93 4.69 12.19
CA THR A 68 -3.10 5.56 13.04
C THR A 68 -2.32 6.55 12.18
N SER A 69 -1.69 7.56 12.80
CA SER A 69 -0.82 8.50 12.06
C SER A 69 0.30 7.75 11.33
N GLU A 70 0.97 6.80 12.00
CA GLU A 70 2.06 6.02 11.40
C GLU A 70 1.58 5.17 10.22
N GLN A 71 0.43 4.50 10.35
CA GLN A 71 -0.14 3.70 9.26
C GLN A 71 -0.53 4.57 8.06
N ASN A 72 -1.11 5.74 8.31
CA ASN A 72 -1.43 6.71 7.26
C ASN A 72 -0.17 7.22 6.56
N GLU A 73 0.90 7.52 7.31
CA GLU A 73 2.19 7.96 6.72
C GLU A 73 2.78 6.89 5.80
N ILE A 74 2.82 5.64 6.22
CA ILE A 74 3.35 4.53 5.40
C ILE A 74 2.49 4.33 4.16
N ALA A 75 1.17 4.36 4.31
CA ALA A 75 0.26 4.15 3.20
C ALA A 75 0.30 5.31 2.18
N ASP A 76 0.45 6.56 2.65
CA ASP A 76 0.68 7.72 1.79
C ASP A 76 2.01 7.65 1.04
N PHE A 77 3.06 7.15 1.70
CA PHE A 77 4.34 6.88 1.04
C PHE A 77 4.21 5.85 -0.08
N LEU A 78 3.50 4.74 0.16
CA LEU A 78 3.24 3.69 -0.82
C LEU A 78 2.43 4.22 -2.01
N ILE A 79 1.34 4.96 -1.77
CA ILE A 79 0.52 5.58 -2.83
C ILE A 79 1.32 6.60 -3.64
N THR A 80 2.11 7.44 -2.97
CA THR A 80 2.97 8.42 -3.66
C THR A 80 4.00 7.73 -4.54
N THR A 81 4.55 6.62 -4.07
CA THR A 81 5.49 5.78 -4.84
C THR A 81 4.80 5.20 -6.07
N LEU A 82 3.64 4.57 -5.92
CA LEU A 82 2.86 4.03 -7.04
C LEU A 82 2.55 5.11 -8.07
N ASN A 83 2.11 6.29 -7.62
CA ASN A 83 1.82 7.42 -8.50
C ASN A 83 3.03 7.87 -9.31
N LYS A 84 4.22 7.97 -8.69
CA LYS A 84 5.45 8.39 -9.38
C LYS A 84 5.91 7.33 -10.38
N SER A 85 5.96 6.07 -9.95
CA SER A 85 6.43 4.95 -10.77
C SER A 85 5.52 4.66 -11.95
N LEU A 86 4.21 4.86 -11.82
CA LEU A 86 3.23 4.60 -12.88
C LEU A 86 2.88 5.82 -13.73
N LYS A 87 3.27 7.05 -13.35
CA LYS A 87 3.13 8.23 -14.23
C LYS A 87 4.28 8.42 -15.22
N ASN A 88 5.46 7.87 -14.92
CA ASN A 88 6.67 8.03 -15.73
C ASN A 88 6.85 6.95 -16.81
N ARG A 89 5.77 6.44 -17.38
CA ARG A 89 5.82 5.40 -18.42
C ARG A 89 5.18 5.85 -19.71
#